data_AF-A0A2T6DEP4-F1
#
_entry.id   AF-A0A2T6DEP4-F1
#
_cell.length_a   1.000
_cell.length_b   1.000
_cell.length_c   1.000
_cell.angle_alpha   90.00
_cell.angle_beta   90.00
_cell.angle_gamma   90.00
#
_symmetry.space_group_name_H-M   'P 1'
#
loop_
_entity.id
_entity.type
_entity.pdbx_description
1 polymer ?
#
loop_
_entity_poly.entity_id
_entity_poly.type
_entity_poly.pdbx_seq_one_letter_code
_entity_poly.pdbx_strand_id
1 'polypeptide(L)'
;MHNTPPAVGERSFAVGIPAAGLSRRLGVPKLCLPWCYGVSKGDVDASVLSHLIRTWCLLGAQRIVVVHGGGAHPVAEELDRVLQRFPEWGDLVCGVPTLYSDRDMYGSVQTVAHQLLAESETNAGGCSTHHCRLPVRLILSPGDQPHLQFGALQRLMDVALLPEHASGIVRARYQGRGGHPVSLPSVLLPRLAESTHPTLKHFLAAQVPEGVRISDVECGDPGLLLDIDTPGDLDAALRLACADKVQSVLRDEGKS
;
A
#
# COMPACT_ATOMS: atom_id res chain seq x y z
N MET A 1 -18.86 -20.87 15.10
CA MET A 1 -18.70 -20.40 13.71
C MET A 1 -17.28 -20.75 13.28
N HIS A 2 -17.12 -21.80 12.47
CA HIS A 2 -15.79 -22.26 12.04
C HIS A 2 -15.29 -21.35 10.92
N ASN A 3 -14.27 -20.57 11.23
CA ASN A 3 -13.54 -19.76 10.26
C ASN A 3 -12.56 -20.69 9.55
N THR A 4 -13.01 -21.33 8.48
CA THR A 4 -12.14 -22.17 7.65
C THR A 4 -11.12 -21.27 6.98
N PRO A 5 -9.81 -21.46 7.19
CA PRO A 5 -8.80 -20.66 6.51
C PRO A 5 -8.96 -20.79 4.98
N PRO A 6 -8.71 -19.71 4.21
CA PRO A 6 -8.77 -19.78 2.75
C PRO A 6 -7.85 -20.90 2.25
N ALA A 7 -8.33 -21.64 1.24
CA ALA A 7 -7.61 -22.78 0.68
C ALA A 7 -6.19 -22.35 0.28
N VAL A 8 -5.20 -23.11 0.74
CA VAL A 8 -3.77 -22.94 0.45
C VAL A 8 -3.59 -23.00 -1.07
N GLY A 9 -3.49 -21.83 -1.73
CA GLY A 9 -3.38 -21.72 -3.19
C GLY A 9 -3.80 -20.36 -3.77
N GLU A 10 -4.72 -19.62 -3.14
CA GLU A 10 -5.11 -18.29 -3.62
C GLU A 10 -4.10 -17.22 -3.20
N ARG A 11 -3.24 -16.80 -4.13
CA ARG A 11 -2.34 -15.64 -3.98
C ARG A 11 -3.12 -14.34 -4.17
N SER A 12 -4.06 -14.04 -3.27
CA SER A 12 -4.84 -12.78 -3.32
C SER A 12 -4.43 -11.80 -2.24
N PHE A 13 -4.26 -10.54 -2.63
CA PHE A 13 -4.00 -9.45 -1.70
C PHE A 13 -4.68 -8.15 -2.15
N ALA A 14 -5.06 -7.35 -1.17
CA ALA A 14 -5.45 -5.96 -1.36
C ALA A 14 -4.37 -5.01 -0.84
N VAL A 15 -4.40 -3.78 -1.30
CA VAL A 15 -3.51 -2.70 -0.86
C VAL A 15 -4.33 -1.58 -0.27
N GLY A 16 -3.96 -1.14 0.93
CA GLY A 16 -4.45 0.09 1.54
C GLY A 16 -3.41 1.19 1.43
N ILE A 17 -3.79 2.33 0.86
CA ILE A 17 -2.97 3.54 0.79
C ILE A 17 -3.61 4.59 1.72
N PRO A 18 -3.21 4.67 3.00
CA PRO A 18 -3.71 5.68 3.92
C PRO A 18 -3.16 7.05 3.52
N ALA A 19 -4.04 7.97 3.12
CA ALA A 19 -3.64 9.27 2.59
C ALA A 19 -4.57 10.44 2.98
N ALA A 20 -5.26 10.33 4.10
CA ALA A 20 -6.03 11.45 4.66
C ALA A 20 -5.17 12.56 5.29
N GLY A 21 -3.84 12.37 5.35
CA GLY A 21 -2.92 13.34 5.93
C GLY A 21 -2.67 14.58 5.05
N LEU A 22 -2.81 15.77 5.64
CA LEU A 22 -2.70 17.06 4.91
C LEU A 22 -1.29 17.46 4.46
N SER A 23 -0.23 16.71 4.82
CA SER A 23 1.15 16.95 4.36
C SER A 23 1.64 18.41 4.49
N ARG A 24 1.29 19.08 5.60
CA ARG A 24 1.38 20.56 5.75
C ARG A 24 2.73 21.18 5.42
N ARG A 25 3.84 20.48 5.69
CA ARG A 25 5.20 20.96 5.41
C ARG A 25 5.53 21.06 3.91
N LEU A 26 4.79 20.36 3.06
CA LEU A 26 4.95 20.38 1.60
C LEU A 26 4.02 21.38 0.91
N GLY A 27 3.06 21.96 1.64
CA GLY A 27 2.05 22.88 1.08
C GLY A 27 0.95 22.20 0.25
N VAL A 28 1.16 20.97 -0.21
CA VAL A 28 0.20 20.12 -0.94
C VAL A 28 0.25 18.68 -0.42
N PRO A 29 -0.83 17.88 -0.55
CA PRO A 29 -0.79 16.46 -0.22
C PRO A 29 0.26 15.70 -1.03
N LYS A 30 1.09 14.89 -0.35
CA LYS A 30 2.21 14.12 -0.95
C LYS A 30 1.79 13.33 -2.19
N LEU A 31 0.60 12.72 -2.14
CA LEU A 31 0.05 11.91 -3.22
C LEU A 31 -0.24 12.68 -4.51
N CYS A 32 -0.47 13.99 -4.41
CA CYS A 32 -0.73 14.88 -5.55
C CYS A 32 0.56 15.45 -6.14
N LEU A 33 1.72 15.19 -5.53
CA LEU A 33 2.99 15.67 -6.05
C LEU A 33 3.30 15.00 -7.40
N PRO A 34 3.93 15.73 -8.33
CA PRO A 34 4.40 15.14 -9.57
C PRO A 34 5.47 14.08 -9.27
N TRP A 35 5.39 12.96 -9.99
CA TRP A 35 6.28 11.82 -9.86
C TRP A 35 6.68 11.32 -11.25
N CYS A 36 7.92 11.58 -11.65
CA CYS A 36 8.38 11.17 -12.97
C CYS A 36 8.76 9.67 -12.99
N TYR A 37 7.94 8.87 -13.65
CA TYR A 37 8.30 7.51 -14.02
C TYR A 37 8.98 7.53 -15.39
N GLY A 38 10.24 7.08 -15.49
CA GLY A 38 10.70 6.32 -16.65
C GLY A 38 10.69 6.91 -18.08
N VAL A 39 10.08 8.05 -18.39
CA VAL A 39 9.97 8.57 -19.76
C VAL A 39 10.78 9.86 -19.93
N SER A 40 11.33 10.05 -21.12
CA SER A 40 12.02 11.26 -21.56
C SER A 40 11.36 12.51 -20.99
N LYS A 41 12.18 13.41 -20.44
CA LYS A 41 11.89 14.80 -20.01
C LYS A 41 10.60 15.36 -20.68
N GLY A 42 9.41 15.08 -20.13
CA GLY A 42 8.16 15.33 -20.86
C GLY A 42 6.86 14.72 -20.30
N ASP A 43 6.87 13.52 -19.72
CA ASP A 43 5.68 12.97 -19.01
C ASP A 43 5.64 13.49 -17.55
N VAL A 44 5.31 14.77 -17.41
CA VAL A 44 5.17 15.50 -16.14
C VAL A 44 3.84 15.24 -15.42
N ASP A 45 2.94 14.46 -16.03
CA ASP A 45 1.55 14.31 -15.60
C ASP A 45 1.29 13.14 -14.64
N ALA A 46 2.29 12.32 -14.33
CA ALA A 46 2.13 11.27 -13.32
C ALA A 46 2.27 11.86 -11.92
N SER A 47 1.30 11.61 -11.04
CA SER A 47 1.38 11.91 -9.62
C SER A 47 1.94 10.73 -8.81
N VAL A 48 2.38 11.00 -7.58
CA VAL A 48 2.74 9.95 -6.61
C VAL A 48 1.63 8.91 -6.47
N LEU A 49 0.36 9.34 -6.43
CA LEU A 49 -0.78 8.43 -6.39
C LEU A 49 -0.84 7.51 -7.62
N SER A 50 -0.79 8.09 -8.82
CA SER A 50 -0.83 7.30 -10.07
C SER A 50 0.31 6.29 -10.14
N HIS A 51 1.50 6.66 -9.63
CA HIS A 51 2.66 5.78 -9.58
C HIS A 51 2.46 4.62 -8.62
N LEU A 52 1.98 4.89 -7.40
CA LEU A 52 1.71 3.84 -6.41
C LEU A 52 0.64 2.87 -6.91
N ILE A 53 -0.47 3.37 -7.46
CA ILE A 53 -1.52 2.54 -8.06
C ILE A 53 -0.91 1.63 -9.12
N ARG A 54 -0.20 2.20 -10.11
CA ARG A 54 0.42 1.44 -11.19
C ARG A 54 1.37 0.36 -10.66
N THR A 55 2.23 0.70 -9.69
CA THR A 55 3.17 -0.24 -9.08
C THR A 55 2.45 -1.42 -8.43
N TRP A 56 1.39 -1.17 -7.66
CA TRP A 56 0.61 -2.23 -7.02
C TRP A 56 -0.22 -3.05 -8.01
N CYS A 57 -0.74 -2.44 -9.08
CA CYS A 57 -1.37 -3.17 -10.19
C CYS A 57 -0.38 -4.14 -10.84
N LEU A 58 0.85 -3.69 -11.13
CA LEU A 58 1.89 -4.53 -11.73
C LEU A 58 2.36 -5.66 -10.80
N LEU A 59 2.24 -5.50 -9.49
CA LEU A 59 2.49 -6.55 -8.49
C LEU A 59 1.32 -7.53 -8.33
N GLY A 60 0.18 -7.29 -9.00
CA GLY A 60 -0.97 -8.18 -8.99
C GLY A 60 -1.96 -7.93 -7.85
N ALA A 61 -2.05 -6.69 -7.34
CA ALA A 61 -3.09 -6.33 -6.38
C ALA A 61 -4.48 -6.62 -6.98
N GLN A 62 -5.37 -7.22 -6.19
CA GLN A 62 -6.76 -7.51 -6.60
C GLN A 62 -7.75 -6.45 -6.12
N ARG A 63 -7.31 -5.59 -5.20
CA ARG A 63 -8.04 -4.41 -4.75
C ARG A 63 -7.06 -3.36 -4.25
N ILE A 64 -7.32 -2.09 -4.54
CA ILE A 64 -6.56 -0.96 -3.99
C ILE A 64 -7.55 0.03 -3.37
N VAL A 65 -7.44 0.24 -2.06
CA VAL A 65 -8.25 1.19 -1.30
C VAL A 65 -7.40 2.41 -1.00
N VAL A 66 -7.75 3.55 -1.59
CA VAL A 66 -7.09 4.85 -1.36
C VAL A 66 -7.92 5.65 -0.39
N VAL A 67 -7.40 5.89 0.81
CA VAL A 67 -8.12 6.66 1.84
C VAL A 67 -7.74 8.12 1.75
N HIS A 68 -8.72 9.01 1.65
CA HIS A 68 -8.52 10.46 1.59
C HIS A 68 -9.28 11.18 2.71
N GLY A 69 -9.01 12.47 2.92
CA GLY A 69 -9.78 13.31 3.84
C GLY A 69 -11.23 13.50 3.40
N GLY A 70 -12.10 13.96 4.31
CA GLY A 70 -13.51 14.25 3.97
C GLY A 70 -13.68 15.48 3.07
N GLY A 71 -14.84 15.59 2.42
CA GLY A 71 -15.20 16.75 1.57
C GLY A 71 -14.44 16.80 0.23
N ALA A 72 -14.28 18.00 -0.33
CA ALA A 72 -13.47 18.25 -1.53
C ALA A 72 -11.98 18.16 -1.19
N HIS A 73 -11.47 16.93 -1.09
CA HIS A 73 -10.08 16.65 -0.71
C HIS A 73 -9.21 16.48 -1.96
N PRO A 74 -8.00 17.10 -2.04
CA PRO A 74 -7.19 17.06 -3.26
C PRO A 74 -6.79 15.65 -3.72
N VAL A 75 -6.63 14.70 -2.77
CA VAL A 75 -6.36 13.30 -3.10
C VAL A 75 -7.55 12.62 -3.79
N ALA A 76 -8.78 12.98 -3.43
CA ALA A 76 -9.97 12.46 -4.10
C ALA A 76 -10.06 12.98 -5.54
N GLU A 77 -9.85 14.30 -5.73
CA GLU A 77 -9.81 14.89 -7.06
C GLU A 77 -8.68 14.32 -7.93
N GLU A 78 -7.52 14.06 -7.32
CA GLU A 78 -6.41 13.42 -8.02
C GLU A 78 -6.73 11.98 -8.40
N LEU A 79 -7.37 11.22 -7.51
CA LEU A 79 -7.83 9.88 -7.83
C LEU A 79 -8.82 9.88 -9.00
N ASP A 80 -9.77 10.80 -9.02
CA ASP A 80 -10.72 10.96 -10.13
C ASP A 80 -9.99 11.26 -11.44
N ARG A 81 -9.00 12.15 -11.44
CA ARG A 81 -8.15 12.43 -12.62
C ARG A 81 -7.41 11.18 -13.09
N VAL A 82 -6.83 10.42 -12.16
CA VAL A 82 -6.12 9.17 -12.47
C VAL A 82 -7.06 8.15 -13.10
N LEU A 83 -8.24 7.93 -12.53
CA LEU A 83 -9.21 6.95 -13.02
C LEU A 83 -9.88 7.38 -14.34
N GLN A 84 -10.03 8.67 -14.60
CA GLN A 84 -10.45 9.16 -15.91
C GLN A 84 -9.41 8.87 -17.00
N ARG A 85 -8.12 8.92 -16.64
CA ARG A 85 -7.02 8.65 -17.58
C ARG A 85 -6.75 7.16 -17.77
N PHE A 86 -6.94 6.37 -16.72
CA PHE A 86 -6.74 4.92 -16.70
C PHE A 86 -8.03 4.21 -16.26
N PRO A 87 -9.10 4.25 -17.09
CA PRO A 87 -10.40 3.69 -16.74
C PRO A 87 -10.37 2.19 -16.46
N GLU A 88 -9.38 1.46 -17.00
CA GLU A 88 -9.15 0.04 -16.72
C GLU A 88 -8.83 -0.26 -15.25
N TRP A 89 -8.45 0.74 -14.45
CA TRP A 89 -8.24 0.59 -13.01
C TRP A 89 -9.52 0.80 -12.17
N GLY A 90 -10.62 1.24 -12.77
CA GLY A 90 -11.84 1.61 -12.06
C GLY A 90 -12.46 0.47 -11.23
N ASP A 91 -12.39 -0.77 -11.71
CA ASP A 91 -12.87 -1.94 -10.96
C ASP A 91 -11.93 -2.32 -9.81
N LEU A 92 -10.63 -2.03 -9.97
CA LEU A 92 -9.59 -2.43 -9.04
C LEU A 92 -9.40 -1.42 -7.89
N VAL A 93 -9.59 -0.13 -8.16
CA VAL A 93 -9.26 0.95 -7.24
C VAL A 93 -10.52 1.63 -6.71
N CYS A 94 -10.58 1.91 -5.41
CA CYS A 94 -11.61 2.78 -4.84
C CYS A 94 -11.03 3.87 -3.94
N GLY A 95 -11.64 5.04 -4.00
CA GLY A 95 -11.43 6.14 -3.05
C GLY A 95 -12.43 6.05 -1.92
N VAL A 96 -11.95 6.19 -0.68
CA VAL A 96 -12.81 6.17 0.51
C VAL A 96 -12.45 7.35 1.41
N PRO A 97 -13.43 8.19 1.82
CA PRO A 97 -13.17 9.20 2.84
C PRO A 97 -12.88 8.52 4.19
N THR A 98 -11.88 9.02 4.91
CA THR A 98 -11.59 8.56 6.28
C THR A 98 -12.83 8.70 7.18
N LEU A 99 -13.09 7.67 7.99
CA LEU A 99 -14.14 7.70 9.02
C LEU A 99 -13.76 8.56 10.23
N TYR A 100 -12.50 8.98 10.30
CA TYR A 100 -11.88 9.65 11.44
C TYR A 100 -11.32 11.00 11.01
N SER A 101 -11.12 11.91 11.96
CA SER A 101 -10.57 13.24 11.67
C SER A 101 -9.26 13.15 10.86
N ASP A 102 -9.03 14.08 9.94
CA ASP A 102 -7.81 14.17 9.09
C ASP A 102 -6.49 14.31 9.89
N ARG A 103 -6.55 14.31 11.22
CA ARG A 103 -5.40 14.34 12.14
C ARG A 103 -4.99 12.93 12.62
N ASP A 104 -5.80 11.91 12.37
CA ASP A 104 -5.54 10.54 12.80
C ASP A 104 -5.13 9.64 11.63
N MET A 105 -3.82 9.37 11.54
CA MET A 105 -3.25 8.47 10.54
C MET A 105 -3.71 7.03 10.74
N TYR A 106 -4.00 6.62 11.98
CA TYR A 106 -4.43 5.25 12.26
C TYR A 106 -5.88 5.02 11.84
N GLY A 107 -6.75 6.02 12.01
CA GLY A 107 -8.12 5.98 11.49
C GLY A 107 -8.20 5.72 9.97
N SER A 108 -7.21 6.18 9.19
CA SER A 108 -7.14 5.85 7.75
C SER A 108 -6.88 4.35 7.52
N VAL A 109 -6.03 3.73 8.34
CA VAL A 109 -5.77 2.29 8.28
C VAL A 109 -7.03 1.50 8.68
N GLN A 110 -7.75 1.94 9.70
CA GLN A 110 -9.03 1.33 10.11
C GLN A 110 -10.08 1.45 9.00
N THR A 111 -10.12 2.60 8.31
CA THR A 111 -11.02 2.83 7.17
C THR A 111 -10.78 1.81 6.05
N VAL A 112 -9.51 1.47 5.74
CA VAL A 112 -9.20 0.40 4.77
C VAL A 112 -9.80 -0.93 5.21
N ALA A 113 -9.63 -1.29 6.49
CA ALA A 113 -10.15 -2.56 7.01
C ALA A 113 -11.69 -2.62 6.96
N HIS A 114 -12.36 -1.54 7.37
CA HIS A 114 -13.81 -1.41 7.26
C HIS A 114 -14.30 -1.54 5.82
N GLN A 115 -13.65 -0.88 4.87
CA GLN A 115 -14.03 -0.95 3.46
C GLN A 115 -13.95 -2.38 2.92
N LEU A 116 -12.83 -3.08 3.15
CA LEU A 116 -12.65 -4.44 2.67
C LEU A 116 -13.65 -5.42 3.29
N LEU A 117 -13.98 -5.25 4.58
CA LEU A 117 -15.01 -6.05 5.24
C LEU A 117 -16.39 -5.79 4.63
N ALA A 118 -16.78 -4.52 4.45
CA ALA A 118 -18.07 -4.15 3.86
C ALA A 118 -18.23 -4.65 2.40
N GLU A 119 -17.16 -4.57 1.59
CA GLU A 119 -17.15 -5.12 0.23
C GLU A 119 -17.33 -6.64 0.22
N SER A 120 -16.86 -7.35 1.25
CA SER A 120 -17.02 -8.80 1.33
C SER A 120 -18.42 -9.24 1.77
N GLU A 121 -19.09 -8.47 2.62
CA GLU A 121 -20.44 -8.77 3.11
C GLU A 121 -21.51 -8.50 2.06
N THR A 122 -21.38 -7.37 1.36
CA THR A 122 -22.33 -6.95 0.29
C THR A 122 -22.30 -7.89 -0.91
N ASN A 123 -21.17 -8.55 -1.16
CA ASN A 123 -20.98 -9.45 -2.28
C ASN A 123 -21.32 -10.92 -1.99
N ALA A 124 -21.77 -11.25 -0.77
CA ALA A 124 -22.19 -12.60 -0.38
C ALA A 124 -23.44 -13.12 -1.13
N GLY A 125 -24.09 -12.27 -1.94
CA GLY A 125 -25.31 -12.56 -2.72
C GLY A 125 -25.12 -13.34 -4.03
N GLY A 126 -23.96 -13.99 -4.27
CA GLY A 126 -23.75 -14.90 -5.41
C GLY A 126 -22.77 -14.41 -6.50
N CYS A 127 -22.06 -13.31 -6.26
CA CYS A 127 -21.00 -12.85 -7.15
C CYS A 127 -19.75 -13.75 -7.03
N SER A 128 -19.38 -14.42 -8.13
CA SER A 128 -18.23 -15.36 -8.16
C SER A 128 -16.91 -14.71 -8.61
N THR A 129 -16.86 -13.40 -8.79
CA THR A 129 -15.64 -12.71 -9.25
C THR A 129 -14.69 -12.43 -8.08
N HIS A 130 -13.39 -12.28 -8.36
CA HIS A 130 -12.36 -12.09 -7.32
C HIS A 130 -12.60 -10.85 -6.42
N HIS A 131 -13.30 -9.83 -6.91
CA HIS A 131 -13.66 -8.62 -6.15
C HIS A 131 -14.69 -8.87 -5.02
N CYS A 132 -15.33 -10.05 -5.03
CA CYS A 132 -16.42 -10.41 -4.14
C CYS A 132 -15.98 -11.26 -2.94
N ARG A 133 -14.68 -11.56 -2.82
CA ARG A 133 -14.09 -12.31 -1.70
C ARG A 133 -13.10 -11.44 -0.95
N LEU A 134 -13.00 -11.64 0.38
CA LEU A 134 -11.91 -11.04 1.13
C LEU A 134 -10.57 -11.51 0.54
N PRO A 135 -9.62 -10.60 0.29
CA PRO A 135 -8.28 -11.01 -0.09
C PRO A 135 -7.68 -11.88 1.03
N VAL A 136 -6.71 -12.73 0.75
CA VAL A 136 -6.01 -13.48 1.81
C VAL A 136 -5.19 -12.52 2.69
N ARG A 137 -4.70 -11.40 2.10
CA ARG A 137 -3.85 -10.43 2.79
C ARG A 137 -4.20 -8.98 2.49
N LEU A 138 -3.92 -8.09 3.44
CA LEU A 138 -3.88 -6.64 3.26
C LEU A 138 -2.43 -6.16 3.32
N ILE A 139 -2.01 -5.37 2.33
CA ILE A 139 -0.75 -4.63 2.35
C ILE A 139 -1.05 -3.18 2.69
N LEU A 140 -0.49 -2.68 3.79
CA LEU A 140 -0.53 -1.27 4.11
C LEU A 140 0.72 -0.59 3.53
N SER A 141 0.50 0.15 2.44
CA SER A 141 1.55 0.86 1.70
C SER A 141 1.52 2.35 2.07
N PRO A 142 2.58 2.91 2.65
CA PRO A 142 2.65 4.35 2.89
C PRO A 142 2.57 5.13 1.58
N GLY A 143 1.84 6.24 1.59
CA GLY A 143 1.76 7.15 0.44
C GLY A 143 3.01 7.99 0.22
N ASP A 144 3.96 7.97 1.15
CA ASP A 144 5.15 8.82 1.19
C ASP A 144 6.46 8.08 0.90
N GLN A 145 6.36 6.84 0.44
CA GLN A 145 7.50 6.04 -0.01
C GLN A 145 7.37 5.57 -1.49
N PRO A 146 7.06 6.46 -2.45
CA PRO A 146 6.95 6.09 -3.87
C PRO A 146 8.28 5.74 -4.54
N HIS A 147 9.42 6.06 -3.91
CA HIS A 147 10.75 5.67 -4.38
C HIS A 147 11.13 4.23 -4.07
N LEU A 148 10.29 3.49 -3.34
CA LEU A 148 10.54 2.07 -3.08
C LEU A 148 10.64 1.29 -4.38
N GLN A 149 11.68 0.47 -4.44
CA GLN A 149 12.00 -0.30 -5.61
C GLN A 149 10.97 -1.40 -5.86
N PHE A 150 10.59 -1.59 -7.12
CA PHE A 150 9.68 -2.67 -7.51
C PHE A 150 10.18 -4.03 -7.00
N GLY A 151 11.49 -4.30 -7.13
CA GLY A 151 12.09 -5.54 -6.64
C GLY A 151 12.03 -5.70 -5.11
N ALA A 152 12.01 -4.60 -4.35
CA ALA A 152 11.87 -4.62 -2.89
C ALA A 152 10.44 -4.98 -2.47
N LEU A 153 9.45 -4.37 -3.13
CA LEU A 153 8.04 -4.68 -2.95
C LEU A 153 7.74 -6.11 -3.39
N GLN A 154 8.28 -6.55 -4.53
CA GLN A 154 8.14 -7.92 -5.02
C GLN A 154 8.70 -8.94 -4.03
N ARG A 155 9.91 -8.71 -3.48
CA ARG A 155 10.48 -9.55 -2.42
C ARG A 155 9.58 -9.66 -1.19
N LEU A 156 9.01 -8.53 -0.74
CA LEU A 156 8.06 -8.54 0.37
C LEU A 156 6.85 -9.43 0.04
N MET A 157 6.28 -9.29 -1.16
CA MET A 157 5.11 -10.04 -1.59
C MET A 157 5.40 -11.54 -1.76
N ASP A 158 6.54 -11.88 -2.36
CA ASP A 158 6.97 -13.26 -2.56
C ASP A 158 7.05 -14.01 -1.23
N VAL A 159 7.56 -13.37 -0.18
CA VAL A 159 7.60 -13.94 1.18
C VAL A 159 6.23 -13.91 1.85
N ALA A 160 5.51 -12.79 1.79
CA ALA A 160 4.23 -12.63 2.48
C ALA A 160 3.16 -13.64 2.01
N LEU A 161 3.25 -14.09 0.76
CA LEU A 161 2.32 -15.04 0.15
C LEU A 161 2.71 -16.50 0.35
N LEU A 162 3.80 -16.81 1.07
CA LEU A 162 4.17 -18.20 1.38
C LEU A 162 3.23 -18.79 2.46
N PRO A 163 2.92 -20.11 2.41
CA PRO A 163 2.02 -20.76 3.36
C PRO A 163 2.42 -20.60 4.84
N GLU A 164 3.71 -20.62 5.15
CA GLU A 164 4.24 -20.43 6.51
C GLU A 164 3.97 -19.04 7.10
N HIS A 165 3.65 -18.07 6.24
CA HIS A 165 3.30 -16.70 6.63
C HIS A 165 1.80 -16.44 6.59
N ALA A 166 0.96 -17.42 6.22
CA ALA A 166 -0.48 -17.25 6.00
C ALA A 166 -1.25 -16.64 7.19
N SER A 167 -0.81 -16.90 8.43
CA SER A 167 -1.39 -16.36 9.66
C SER A 167 -0.51 -15.31 10.36
N GLY A 168 0.65 -14.99 9.77
CA GLY A 168 1.63 -14.06 10.34
C GLY A 168 1.65 -12.71 9.65
N ILE A 169 2.18 -11.70 10.34
CA ILE A 169 2.45 -10.37 9.80
C ILE A 169 3.84 -10.40 9.17
N VAL A 170 4.01 -9.75 8.01
CA VAL A 170 5.30 -9.64 7.32
C VAL A 170 5.65 -8.18 7.08
N ARG A 171 6.85 -7.74 7.47
CA ARG A 171 7.30 -6.34 7.35
C ARG A 171 8.53 -6.22 6.48
N ALA A 172 8.55 -5.20 5.62
CA ALA A 172 9.77 -4.83 4.90
C ALA A 172 10.82 -4.22 5.85
N ARG A 173 12.07 -4.63 5.69
CA ARG A 173 13.25 -4.14 6.41
C ARG A 173 14.41 -3.86 5.47
N TYR A 174 15.26 -2.94 5.91
CA TYR A 174 16.59 -2.71 5.36
C TYR A 174 17.57 -2.54 6.50
N GLN A 175 18.54 -3.44 6.60
CA GLN A 175 19.55 -3.46 7.65
C GLN A 175 18.94 -3.43 9.06
N GLY A 176 17.88 -4.22 9.28
CA GLY A 176 17.13 -4.29 10.55
C GLY A 176 16.24 -3.07 10.83
N ARG A 177 16.24 -2.05 9.97
CA ARG A 177 15.44 -0.83 10.12
C ARG A 177 14.27 -0.81 9.12
N GLY A 178 13.29 0.07 9.33
CA GLY A 178 12.08 0.15 8.52
C GLY A 178 10.83 -0.39 9.24
N GLY A 179 9.88 -0.93 8.48
CA GLY A 179 8.64 -1.50 9.04
C GLY A 179 7.40 -1.35 8.15
N HIS A 180 7.49 -0.59 7.06
CA HIS A 180 6.47 -0.50 6.01
C HIS A 180 7.12 -0.69 4.63
N PRO A 181 6.38 -1.15 3.60
CA PRO A 181 5.01 -1.67 3.68
C PRO A 181 4.91 -2.89 4.60
N VAL A 182 3.74 -3.07 5.22
CA VAL A 182 3.44 -4.20 6.09
C VAL A 182 2.31 -5.03 5.51
N SER A 183 2.49 -6.35 5.52
CA SER A 183 1.49 -7.32 5.11
C SER A 183 0.82 -7.94 6.32
N LEU A 184 -0.50 -7.86 6.37
CA LEU A 184 -1.37 -8.41 7.39
C LEU A 184 -2.22 -9.54 6.79
N PRO A 185 -2.40 -10.67 7.47
CA PRO A 185 -3.37 -11.67 7.05
C PRO A 185 -4.78 -11.16 7.30
N SER A 186 -5.72 -11.45 6.40
CA SER A 186 -7.06 -10.84 6.46
C SER A 186 -7.90 -11.22 7.67
N VAL A 187 -7.53 -12.30 8.37
CA VAL A 187 -8.10 -12.66 9.68
C VAL A 187 -7.93 -11.55 10.73
N LEU A 188 -6.97 -10.63 10.53
CA LEU A 188 -6.77 -9.48 11.41
C LEU A 188 -7.60 -8.25 11.02
N LEU A 189 -8.30 -8.24 9.88
CA LEU A 189 -9.09 -7.07 9.45
C LEU A 189 -10.17 -6.67 10.47
N PRO A 190 -10.98 -7.58 11.04
CA PRO A 190 -11.96 -7.19 12.06
C PRO A 190 -11.30 -6.55 13.29
N ARG A 191 -10.19 -7.15 13.76
CA ARG A 191 -9.42 -6.60 14.90
C ARG A 191 -8.80 -5.26 14.59
N LEU A 192 -8.34 -5.06 13.35
CA LEU A 192 -7.76 -3.80 12.89
C LEU A 192 -8.84 -2.71 12.81
N ALA A 193 -9.98 -3.03 12.21
CA ALA A 193 -11.12 -2.12 12.06
C ALA A 193 -11.60 -1.59 13.43
N GLU A 194 -11.79 -2.49 14.40
CA GLU A 194 -12.32 -2.15 15.74
C GLU A 194 -11.26 -1.71 16.75
N SER A 195 -10.00 -1.56 16.31
CA SER A 195 -8.90 -1.29 17.22
C SER A 195 -9.01 0.07 17.91
N THR A 196 -8.76 0.09 19.22
CA THR A 196 -8.65 1.32 20.02
C THR A 196 -7.19 1.72 20.30
N HIS A 197 -6.23 1.03 19.67
CA HIS A 197 -4.82 1.38 19.82
C HIS A 197 -4.51 2.75 19.19
N PRO A 198 -3.52 3.49 19.71
CA PRO A 198 -3.25 4.84 19.22
C PRO A 198 -2.55 4.88 17.86
N THR A 199 -1.97 3.77 17.41
CA THR A 199 -1.23 3.69 16.14
C THR A 199 -1.18 2.25 15.63
N LEU A 200 -0.88 2.08 14.33
CA LEU A 200 -0.59 0.78 13.75
C LEU A 200 0.55 0.04 14.48
N LYS A 201 1.63 0.73 14.85
CA LYS A 201 2.76 0.11 15.59
C LYS A 201 2.30 -0.56 16.89
N HIS A 202 1.45 0.12 17.66
CA HIS A 202 0.88 -0.41 18.91
C HIS A 202 -0.04 -1.60 18.64
N PHE A 203 -0.88 -1.53 17.60
CA PHE A 203 -1.71 -2.65 17.18
C PHE A 203 -0.89 -3.89 16.80
N LEU A 204 0.16 -3.73 15.97
CA LEU A 204 1.02 -4.84 15.55
C LEU A 204 1.72 -5.49 16.75
N ALA A 205 2.22 -4.69 17.69
CA ALA A 205 2.86 -5.19 18.90
C ALA A 205 1.89 -5.99 19.78
N ALA A 206 0.62 -5.57 19.87
CA ALA A 206 -0.42 -6.27 20.62
C ALA A 206 -0.81 -7.63 20.02
N GLN A 207 -0.49 -7.90 18.75
CA GLN A 207 -0.78 -9.21 18.14
C GLN A 207 0.22 -10.31 18.56
N VAL A 208 1.42 -9.94 19.04
CA VAL A 208 2.45 -10.91 19.43
C VAL A 208 2.02 -11.74 20.65
N PRO A 209 1.52 -11.13 21.76
CA PRO A 209 0.95 -11.90 22.88
C PRO A 209 -0.24 -12.78 22.48
N GLU A 210 -0.99 -12.39 21.44
CA GLU A 210 -2.11 -13.15 20.87
C GLU A 210 -1.66 -14.32 19.96
N GLY A 211 -0.34 -14.59 19.89
CA GLY A 211 0.23 -15.70 19.13
C GLY A 211 0.47 -15.41 17.65
N VAL A 212 0.29 -14.17 17.18
CA VAL A 212 0.57 -13.80 15.79
C VAL A 212 2.08 -13.63 15.59
N ARG A 213 2.65 -14.42 14.70
CA ARG A 213 4.06 -14.30 14.31
C ARG A 213 4.28 -13.03 13.50
N ILE A 214 5.33 -12.27 13.83
CA ILE A 214 5.83 -11.18 13.00
C ILE A 214 7.14 -11.64 12.35
N SER A 215 7.21 -11.55 11.02
CA SER A 215 8.40 -11.87 10.23
C SER A 215 8.92 -10.61 9.55
N ASP A 216 10.23 -10.38 9.65
CA ASP A 216 10.90 -9.27 9.01
C ASP A 216 11.61 -9.77 7.75
N VAL A 217 11.45 -9.05 6.64
CA VAL A 217 12.02 -9.40 5.34
C VAL A 217 13.03 -8.34 4.95
N GLU A 218 14.30 -8.73 4.81
CA GLU A 218 15.33 -7.85 4.28
C GLU A 218 15.11 -7.66 2.77
N CYS A 219 14.55 -6.50 2.44
CA CYS A 219 14.21 -6.14 1.07
C CYS A 219 15.39 -5.52 0.32
N GLY A 220 16.51 -5.19 0.98
CA GLY A 220 17.72 -4.68 0.32
C GLY A 220 17.55 -3.30 -0.32
N ASP A 221 16.56 -2.52 0.10
CA ASP A 221 16.26 -1.20 -0.44
C ASP A 221 16.46 -0.10 0.62
N PRO A 222 17.47 0.77 0.47
CA PRO A 222 17.69 1.88 1.40
C PRO A 222 16.54 2.89 1.42
N GLY A 223 15.69 2.91 0.39
CA GLY A 223 14.48 3.72 0.32
C GLY A 223 13.51 3.47 1.47
N LEU A 224 13.55 2.30 2.10
CA LEU A 224 12.74 1.97 3.29
C LEU A 224 13.01 2.85 4.52
N LEU A 225 14.08 3.65 4.49
CA LEU A 225 14.46 4.55 5.57
C LEU A 225 14.16 6.02 5.29
N LEU A 226 13.59 6.33 4.13
CA LEU A 226 13.27 7.69 3.71
C LEU A 226 11.75 7.86 3.62
N ASP A 227 11.23 8.83 4.37
CA ASP A 227 9.84 9.28 4.28
C ASP A 227 9.82 10.68 3.63
N ILE A 228 8.94 10.92 2.65
CA ILE A 228 8.85 12.23 1.99
C ILE A 228 8.09 13.20 2.88
N ASP A 229 8.75 13.96 3.76
CA ASP A 229 8.11 14.87 4.71
C ASP A 229 8.32 16.36 4.43
N THR A 230 9.33 16.66 3.61
CA THR A 230 9.78 17.98 3.23
C THR A 230 10.15 18.01 1.73
N PRO A 231 10.28 19.20 1.11
CA PRO A 231 10.76 19.29 -0.27
C PRO A 231 12.13 18.64 -0.48
N GLY A 232 13.03 18.71 0.53
CA GLY A 232 14.34 18.06 0.45
C GLY A 232 14.25 16.53 0.44
N ASP A 233 13.25 15.95 1.12
CA ASP A 233 13.02 14.50 1.08
C ASP A 233 12.46 14.07 -0.28
N LEU A 234 11.61 14.90 -0.91
CA LEU A 234 11.14 14.65 -2.28
C LEU A 234 12.32 14.62 -3.26
N ASP A 235 13.24 15.58 -3.18
CA ASP A 235 14.44 15.61 -4.01
C ASP A 235 15.30 14.35 -3.79
N ALA A 236 15.46 13.90 -2.54
CA ALA A 236 16.18 12.68 -2.23
C ALA A 236 15.48 11.43 -2.81
N ALA A 237 14.15 11.36 -2.69
CA ALA A 237 13.34 10.26 -3.22
C ALA A 237 13.42 10.17 -4.75
N LEU A 238 13.36 11.32 -5.45
CA LEU A 238 13.53 11.38 -6.90
C LEU A 238 14.92 10.90 -7.34
N ARG A 239 15.98 11.21 -6.57
CA ARG A 239 17.33 10.70 -6.86
C ARG A 239 17.42 9.19 -6.70
N LEU A 240 16.81 8.62 -5.65
CA LEU A 240 16.76 7.17 -5.45
C LEU A 240 16.01 6.48 -6.61
N ALA A 241 14.86 7.01 -7.00
CA ALA A 241 14.07 6.48 -8.12
C ALA A 241 14.86 6.50 -9.45
N CYS A 242 15.67 7.55 -9.68
CA CYS A 242 16.52 7.67 -10.87
C CYS A 242 17.75 6.74 -10.84
N ALA A 243 18.37 6.52 -9.68
CA ALA A 243 19.60 5.74 -9.55
C ALA A 243 19.42 4.27 -9.94
N ASP A 244 18.28 3.68 -9.61
CA ASP A 244 17.97 2.28 -9.94
C ASP A 244 17.79 2.05 -11.44
N LYS A 245 17.40 3.08 -12.20
CA LYS A 245 17.32 3.01 -13.66
C LYS A 245 18.69 2.85 -14.30
N VAL A 246 19.72 3.51 -13.76
CA VAL A 246 21.10 3.36 -14.26
C VAL A 246 21.58 1.93 -13.99
N GLN A 247 21.26 1.36 -12.83
CA GLN A 247 21.67 0.00 -12.52
C GLN A 247 20.91 -1.08 -13.30
N SER A 248 19.63 -0.88 -13.64
CA SER A 248 18.87 -1.84 -14.45
C SER A 248 19.30 -1.85 -15.91
N VAL A 249 19.51 -0.66 -16.52
CA VAL A 249 20.03 -0.53 -17.89
C VAL A 249 21.41 -1.17 -18.02
N LEU A 250 22.32 -0.93 -17.06
CA LEU A 250 23.66 -1.53 -17.07
C LEU A 250 23.65 -3.06 -16.89
N ARG A 251 22.62 -3.63 -16.24
CA ARG A 251 22.47 -5.10 -16.10
C ARG A 251 21.91 -5.77 -17.34
N ASP A 252 21.10 -5.06 -18.12
CA ASP A 252 20.55 -5.56 -19.39
C ASP A 252 21.58 -5.46 -20.53
N GLU A 253 22.43 -4.43 -20.55
CA GLU A 253 23.51 -4.30 -21.54
C GLU A 253 24.71 -5.24 -21.28
N GLY A 254 24.83 -5.79 -20.07
CA GLY A 254 25.86 -6.78 -19.70
C GLY A 254 25.50 -8.25 -19.98
N LYS A 255 24.36 -8.52 -20.64
CA LYS A 255 23.86 -9.86 -20.98
C LYS A 255 23.80 -10.15 -22.49
N SER A 256 24.59 -9.46 -23.32
CA SER A 256 24.83 -9.84 -24.73
C SER A 256 26.17 -10.55 -24.91
#